data_AF-A0A9X4KZS8-F1
#
_entry.id   AF-A0A9X4KZS8-F1
#
_cell.length_a   1.000
_cell.length_b   1.000
_cell.length_c   1.000
_cell.angle_alpha   90.00
_cell.angle_beta   90.00
_cell.angle_gamma   90.00
#
_symmetry.space_group_name_H-M   'P 1'
#
loop_
_entity.id
_entity.type
_entity.pdbx_description
1 polymer ?
#
loop_
_entity_poly.entity_id
_entity_poly.type
_entity_poly.pdbx_seq_one_letter_code
_entity_poly.pdbx_strand_id
1 'polypeptide(L)' 'MTEAHPDIRVIRSVALMEQALLRILKEEGIKGLTVKHLCKIAGINRGTFYLHYRDIFHLIEETAFFSRVAERFRTFRL' A
#
# COMPACT_ATOMS: atom_id res chain seq x y z
N MET A 1 10.10 -27.23 13.48
CA MET A 1 8.85 -26.56 13.04
C MET A 1 8.84 -25.20 13.71
N THR A 2 9.37 -24.18 13.05
CA THR A 2 9.43 -22.81 13.59
C THR A 2 8.26 -22.06 12.99
N GLU A 3 7.21 -21.86 13.77
CA GLU A 3 6.07 -21.01 13.43
C GLU A 3 6.60 -19.58 13.20
N ALA A 4 6.72 -19.18 11.93
CA ALA A 4 7.16 -17.86 11.54
C ALA A 4 6.13 -16.84 12.02
N HIS A 5 6.38 -16.22 13.16
CA HIS A 5 5.60 -15.08 13.62
C HIS A 5 5.81 -13.95 12.62
N PRO A 6 4.76 -13.52 11.89
CA PRO A 6 4.93 -12.49 10.87
C PRO A 6 5.41 -11.21 11.54
N ASP A 7 6.51 -10.63 11.04
CA ASP A 7 7.12 -9.45 11.66
C ASP A 7 6.11 -8.29 11.62
N ILE A 8 5.66 -7.88 12.81
CA ILE A 8 4.67 -6.81 13.01
C ILE A 8 5.10 -5.51 12.32
N ARG A 9 6.41 -5.27 12.17
CA ARG A 9 6.94 -4.09 11.47
C ARG A 9 6.62 -4.13 9.98
N VAL A 10 6.62 -5.31 9.37
CA VAL A 10 6.24 -5.50 7.97
C VAL A 10 4.75 -5.20 7.82
N ILE A 11 3.90 -5.82 8.64
CA ILE A 11 2.45 -5.61 8.60
C ILE A 11 2.10 -4.12 8.74
N ARG A 12 2.71 -3.44 9.73
CA ARG A 12 2.49 -2.00 9.95
C ARG A 12 2.94 -1.16 8.75
N SER A 13 4.13 -1.45 8.20
CA SER A 13 4.66 -0.69 7.06
C SER A 13 3.78 -0.85 5.81
N VAL A 14 3.31 -2.07 5.54
CA VAL A 14 2.39 -2.35 4.44
C VAL A 14 1.07 -1.59 4.62
N ALA A 15 0.46 -1.63 5.81
CA ALA A 15 -0.77 -0.90 6.09
C ALA A 15 -0.62 0.62 5.89
N LEU A 16 0.51 1.20 6.31
CA LEU A 16 0.81 2.63 6.11
C LEU A 16 0.93 2.98 4.62
N MET A 17 1.60 2.12 3.83
CA MET A 17 1.71 2.32 2.38
C MET A 17 0.35 2.24 1.69
N GLU A 18 -0.52 1.30 2.06
CA GLU A 18 -1.87 1.19 1.48
C GLU A 18 -2.74 2.41 1.80
N GLN A 19 -2.67 2.92 3.04
CA GLN A 19 -3.38 4.13 3.44
C GLN A 19 -2.89 5.34 2.66
N ALA A 20 -1.57 5.49 2.50
CA ALA A 20 -0.98 6.55 1.70
C ALA A 20 -1.36 6.43 0.21
N LEU A 21 -1.38 5.21 -0.33
CA LEU A 21 -1.80 4.94 -1.71
C LEU A 21 -3.24 5.40 -1.95
N LEU A 22 -4.17 4.99 -1.07
CA LEU A 22 -5.57 5.38 -1.15
C LEU A 22 -5.72 6.90 -1.06
N ARG A 23 -4.98 7.56 -0.17
CA ARG A 23 -5.01 9.02 0.00
C ARG A 23 -4.54 9.74 -1.26
N ILE A 24 -3.38 9.35 -1.81
CA ILE A 24 -2.83 9.96 -3.03
C ILE A 24 -3.81 9.77 -4.19
N LEU A 25 -4.34 8.57 -4.39
CA LEU A 25 -5.30 8.31 -5.47
C LEU A 25 -6.58 9.13 -5.31
N LYS A 26 -7.04 9.35 -4.07
CA LYS A 26 -8.23 10.16 -3.78
C LYS A 26 -8.00 11.67 -3.99
N GLU A 27 -6.85 12.19 -3.58
CA GLU A 27 -6.59 13.65 -3.54
C GLU A 27 -5.90 14.16 -4.83
N GLU A 28 -4.99 13.38 -5.40
CA GLU A 28 -4.11 13.80 -6.50
C GLU A 28 -4.27 12.92 -7.76
N GLY A 29 -4.97 11.80 -7.64
CA GLY A 29 -5.10 10.80 -8.70
C GLY A 29 -3.77 10.12 -9.05
N ILE A 30 -3.73 9.51 -10.24
CA ILE A 30 -2.57 8.73 -10.70
C ILE A 30 -1.31 9.60 -10.86
N LYS A 31 -1.45 10.90 -11.13
CA LYS A 31 -0.31 11.81 -11.34
C LYS A 31 0.53 12.01 -10.08
N GLY A 32 -0.07 11.93 -8.89
CA GLY A 32 0.64 11.99 -7.60
C GLY A 32 1.38 10.70 -7.25
N LEU A 33 1.15 9.63 -8.01
CA LEU A 33 1.63 8.28 -7.68
C LEU A 33 3.12 8.13 -8.01
N THR A 34 3.97 8.40 -7.02
CA THR A 34 5.40 8.11 -7.10
C THR A 34 5.88 7.43 -5.81
N VAL A 35 6.90 6.58 -5.87
CA VAL A 35 7.45 5.92 -4.66
C VAL A 35 7.89 6.97 -3.63
N LYS A 36 8.52 8.06 -4.10
CA LYS A 36 8.96 9.17 -3.25
C LYS A 36 7.77 9.81 -2.51
N HIS A 37 6.70 10.13 -3.21
CA HIS A 37 5.53 10.77 -2.62
C HIS A 37 4.77 9.82 -1.69
N LEU A 38 4.58 8.57 -2.12
CA LEU A 38 3.99 7.51 -1.30
C LEU A 38 4.73 7.35 0.03
N CYS A 39 6.06 7.22 0.00
CA CYS A 39 6.88 7.10 1.20
C CYS A 39 6.75 8.32 2.12
N LYS A 40 6.69 9.53 1.54
CA LYS A 40 6.51 10.78 2.27
C LYS A 40 5.16 10.81 2.99
N ILE A 41 4.07 10.45 2.32
CA ILE A 41 2.73 10.42 2.90
C ILE A 41 2.59 9.30 3.95
N ALA A 42 3.16 8.12 3.69
CA ALA A 42 3.16 6.98 4.61
C ALA A 42 4.05 7.18 5.84
N GLY A 43 4.95 8.17 5.84
CA GLY A 43 5.90 8.39 6.93
C GLY A 43 6.96 7.29 7.03
N ILE A 44 7.37 6.70 5.90
CA ILE A 44 8.34 5.61 5.84
C ILE A 44 9.56 5.97 5.00
N ASN A 45 10.67 5.27 5.23
CA ASN A 45 11.85 5.40 4.40
C ASN A 45 11.68 4.66 3.07
N ARG A 46 12.29 5.20 1.99
CA ARG A 46 12.29 4.52 0.68
C ARG A 46 12.98 3.16 0.73
N GLY A 47 14.01 3.00 1.57
CA GLY A 47 14.65 1.71 1.80
C GLY A 47 13.64 0.67 2.32
N THR A 48 12.78 1.06 3.26
CA THR A 48 11.70 0.20 3.76
C THR A 48 10.72 -0.18 2.65
N PHE A 49 10.36 0.76 1.76
CA PHE A 49 9.54 0.44 0.59
C PHE A 49 10.21 -0.62 -0.30
N TYR A 50 11.49 -0.44 -0.64
CA TYR A 50 12.20 -1.35 -1.53
C TYR A 50 12.54 -2.71 -0.92
N LEU A 51 12.46 -2.87 0.41
CA LEU A 51 12.52 -4.19 1.06
C LEU A 51 11.28 -5.04 0.75
N HIS A 52 10.16 -4.41 0.42
CA HIS A 52 8.88 -5.10 0.18
C HIS A 52 8.49 -5.08 -1.29
N TYR A 53 8.75 -3.98 -2.01
CA TYR A 53 8.24 -3.77 -3.36
C TYR A 53 9.26 -3.15 -4.31
N ARG A 54 9.29 -3.65 -5.55
CA ARG A 54 10.18 -3.11 -6.59
C ARG A 54 9.74 -1.73 -7.08
N ASP A 55 8.43 -1.52 -7.17
CA ASP A 55 7.80 -0.28 -7.60
C ASP A 55 6.33 -0.24 -7.10
N ILE A 56 5.59 0.81 -7.48
CA ILE A 56 4.21 1.00 -7.03
C ILE A 56 3.26 -0.04 -7.63
N PHE A 57 3.50 -0.50 -8.86
CA PHE A 57 2.65 -1.50 -9.49
C PHE A 57 2.79 -2.84 -8.77
N HIS A 58 4.01 -3.21 -8.40
CA HIS A 58 4.26 -4.39 -7.57
C HIS A 58 3.55 -4.30 -6.21
N LEU A 59 3.53 -3.12 -5.58
CA LEU A 59 2.75 -2.91 -4.34
C LEU A 59 1.26 -3.14 -4.57
N ILE A 60 0.69 -2.57 -5.64
CA ILE A 60 -0.73 -2.68 -5.96
C ILE A 60 -1.14 -4.14 -6.21
N GLU A 61 -0.31 -4.88 -6.93
CA GLU A 61 -0.51 -6.29 -7.26
C GLU A 61 -0.45 -7.18 -6.02
N GLU A 62 0.66 -7.08 -5.26
CA GLU A 62 0.91 -7.94 -4.09
C GLU A 62 -0.13 -7.72 -2.98
N THR A 63 -0.64 -6.49 -2.87
CA THR A 63 -1.68 -6.15 -1.90
C THR A 63 -3.11 -6.39 -2.42
N ALA A 64 -3.27 -6.89 -3.66
CA ALA A 64 -4.55 -7.01 -4.35
C ALA A 64 -5.42 -5.74 -4.20
N PHE A 65 -4.79 -4.56 -4.24
CA PHE A 65 -5.38 -3.31 -3.79
C PHE A 65 -6.68 -2.99 -4.53
N PHE A 66 -6.66 -3.05 -5.87
CA PHE A 66 -7.83 -2.74 -6.68
C PHE A 66 -8.99 -3.71 -6.43
N SER A 67 -8.71 -5.00 -6.27
CA SER A 67 -9.74 -5.99 -5.97
C SER A 67 -10.37 -5.72 -4.59
N ARG A 68 -9.57 -5.46 -3.55
CA ARG A 68 -10.10 -5.12 -2.22
C ARG A 68 -10.92 -3.83 -2.22
N VAL A 69 -10.48 -2.81 -2.97
CA VAL A 69 -11.21 -1.56 -3.11
C VAL A 69 -12.51 -1.76 -3.88
N ALA A 70 -12.49 -2.52 -4.99
CA ALA A 70 -13.67 -2.83 -5.80
C ALA A 70 -14.72 -3.60 -4.98
N GLU A 71 -14.31 -4.60 -4.20
CA GLU A 71 -15.23 -5.37 -3.35
C GLU A 71 -15.89 -4.51 -2.25
N ARG A 72 -15.16 -3.54 -1.68
CA ARG A 72 -15.76 -2.52 -0.81
C ARG A 72 -16.84 -1.72 -1.56
N PHE A 73 -16.58 -1.25 -2.76
CA PHE A 73 -17.58 -0.51 -3.53
C PHE A 73 -18.81 -1.35 -3.92
N ARG A 74 -18.64 -2.65 -4.22
CA ARG A 74 -19.76 -3.56 -4.51
C ARG A 74 -20.68 -3.73 -3.31
N THR A 75 -20.14 -3.76 -2.11
CA THR A 75 -20.91 -3.90 -0.87
C THR A 75 -21.69 -2.63 -0.51
N PHE A 76 -21.27 -1.46 -1.01
CA PHE A 76 -21.87 -0.15 -0.71
C PHE A 76 -22.95 0.32 -1.71
N ARG A 77 -23.31 -0.50 -2.71
CA ARG A 77 -24.53 -0.27 -3.51
C ARG A 77 -25.75 -0.80 -2.74
N LEU A 78 -26.41 0.08 -1.97
CA LEU A 78 -27.83 0.03 -1.63
C LEU A 78 -28.58 1.02 -2.51
#